data_AF-C7ZFN9-F1
#
_entry.id   AF-C7ZFN9-F1
#
_cell.length_a   1.000
_cell.length_b   1.000
_cell.length_c   1.000
_cell.angle_alpha   90.00
_cell.angle_beta   90.00
_cell.angle_gamma   90.00
#
_symmetry.space_group_name_H-M   'P 1'
#
loop_
_entity.id
_entity.type
_entity.pdbx_description
1 polymer ?
#
loop_
_entity_poly.entity_id
_entity_poly.type
_entity_poly.pdbx_seq_one_letter_code
_entity_poly.pdbx_strand_id
1 'polypeptide(L)'
;MSIINTPRLDRLWQEAQIHPEWATTRLWEYIFNHIIFKDEKWIVSSQQPATRQEGELRRVDLVVEKMNSDATKVETVLFVEAKRASASRTDIQDAEHQAFTAACAYCIDTGVKNIWAMTCIGSAARLWAFKNGHMYLTPFVPEGEGLSEKSEYLEIAANGQTITAGLEYIKRHTTPPESLFPKELSPGPSDPMFPQDLGSTEAMQLDEYDARDYESNPNPGGASGMDFGEVWDPSAHDRTQPFGVAEELEHGRFLSPEEEGFTAPMNQEETEELPDDDFAQQREETSREIEVKVTRVKHTLSSDEFIFKNRKRQQVKTNKNDWTAKTREGRTVWVYKHGKKSVYWTKKLD
;
A
#
# COMPACT_ATOMS: atom_id res chain seq x y z
N MET A 1 9.98 19.34 16.75
CA MET A 1 9.44 18.49 17.84
C MET A 1 8.71 17.33 17.21
N SER A 2 8.86 16.12 17.76
CA SER A 2 8.18 14.93 17.26
C SER A 2 6.67 15.00 17.55
N ILE A 3 5.86 14.40 16.68
CA ILE A 3 4.45 14.13 17.00
C ILE A 3 4.26 12.73 17.61
N ILE A 4 5.31 11.90 17.62
CA ILE A 4 5.33 10.59 18.27
C ILE A 4 5.50 10.81 19.77
N ASN A 5 4.37 11.02 20.46
CA ASN A 5 4.34 11.40 21.87
C ASN A 5 3.45 10.50 22.73
N THR A 6 2.97 9.39 22.19
CA THR A 6 2.19 8.38 22.93
C THR A 6 2.80 7.00 22.74
N PRO A 7 2.70 6.09 23.73
CA PRO A 7 3.20 4.72 23.60
C PRO A 7 2.59 3.97 22.41
N ARG A 8 1.33 4.25 22.07
CA ARG A 8 0.64 3.64 20.93
C ARG A 8 1.24 4.11 19.60
N LEU A 9 1.45 5.41 19.44
CA LEU A 9 2.03 5.95 18.21
C LEU A 9 3.50 5.55 18.05
N ASP A 10 4.25 5.50 19.15
CA ASP A 10 5.61 4.98 19.17
C ASP A 10 5.67 3.51 18.71
N ARG A 11 4.75 2.67 19.20
CA ARG A 11 4.64 1.28 18.76
C ARG A 11 4.35 1.16 17.25
N LEU A 12 3.39 1.93 16.73
CA LEU A 12 3.07 1.93 15.29
C LEU A 12 4.25 2.43 14.45
N TRP A 13 4.97 3.44 14.94
CA TRP A 13 6.16 3.95 14.27
C TRP A 13 7.28 2.91 14.21
N GLN A 14 7.54 2.20 15.31
CA GLN A 14 8.51 1.09 15.35
C GLN A 14 8.11 -0.03 14.38
N GLU A 15 6.83 -0.40 14.34
CA GLU A 15 6.34 -1.42 13.41
C GLU A 15 6.57 -1.01 11.95
N ALA A 16 6.31 0.25 11.60
CA ALA A 16 6.55 0.77 10.25
C ALA A 16 8.04 0.76 9.83
N GLN A 17 8.99 0.70 10.77
CA GLN A 17 10.42 0.58 10.44
C GLN A 17 10.82 -0.84 10.01
N ILE A 18 10.13 -1.86 10.52
CA ILE A 18 10.60 -3.25 10.48
C ILE A 18 9.71 -4.11 9.57
N HIS A 19 8.41 -3.83 9.55
CA HIS A 19 7.43 -4.65 8.86
C HIS A 19 7.20 -4.21 7.40
N PRO A 20 6.53 -5.05 6.58
CA PRO A 20 6.14 -4.71 5.22
C PRO A 20 5.19 -3.50 5.14
N GLU A 21 4.77 -3.20 3.92
CA GLU A 21 3.98 -2.03 3.54
C GLU A 21 2.73 -1.80 4.39
N TRP A 22 2.02 -2.88 4.78
CA TRP A 22 0.83 -2.78 5.64
C TRP A 22 1.07 -2.02 6.94
N ALA A 23 2.28 -2.10 7.52
CA ALA A 23 2.62 -1.39 8.76
C ALA A 23 2.82 0.10 8.53
N THR A 24 3.32 0.46 7.34
CA THR A 24 3.42 1.86 6.91
C THR A 24 2.02 2.44 6.71
N THR A 25 1.15 1.75 5.96
CA THR A 25 -0.23 2.18 5.75
C THR A 25 -0.98 2.33 7.08
N ARG A 26 -0.84 1.36 7.99
CA ARG A 26 -1.46 1.41 9.32
C ARG A 26 -0.98 2.61 10.16
N LEU A 27 0.31 2.93 10.14
CA LEU A 27 0.84 4.10 10.85
C LEU A 27 0.20 5.40 10.33
N TRP A 28 0.18 5.59 9.01
CA TRP A 28 -0.35 6.80 8.40
C TRP A 28 -1.87 6.92 8.52
N GLU A 29 -2.59 5.81 8.38
CA GLU A 29 -4.03 5.73 8.64
C GLU A 29 -4.36 6.15 10.09
N TYR A 30 -3.58 5.70 11.07
CA TYR A 30 -3.74 6.11 12.47
C TYR A 30 -3.50 7.61 12.64
N ILE A 31 -2.44 8.15 12.06
CA ILE A 31 -2.13 9.58 12.12
C ILE A 31 -3.26 10.41 11.51
N PHE A 32 -3.78 9.99 10.36
CA PHE A 32 -4.88 10.68 9.71
C PHE A 32 -6.15 10.66 10.53
N ASN A 33 -6.60 9.49 10.98
CA ASN A 33 -7.86 9.37 11.73
C ASN A 33 -7.81 10.01 13.13
N HIS A 34 -6.66 9.98 13.81
CA HIS A 34 -6.60 10.36 15.22
C HIS A 34 -5.90 11.70 15.50
N ILE A 35 -5.14 12.23 14.54
CA ILE A 35 -4.32 13.43 14.78
C ILE A 35 -4.72 14.54 13.81
N ILE A 36 -4.72 14.25 12.51
CA ILE A 36 -4.84 15.27 11.46
C ILE A 36 -6.29 15.50 11.04
N PHE A 37 -6.99 14.47 10.59
CA PHE A 37 -8.32 14.53 9.99
C PHE A 37 -9.41 13.99 10.94
N LYS A 38 -9.35 14.39 12.21
CA LYS A 38 -10.22 13.86 13.29
C LYS A 38 -11.67 14.34 13.30
N ASP A 39 -12.01 15.37 12.52
CA ASP A 39 -13.39 15.88 12.49
C ASP A 39 -14.28 14.96 11.64
N GLU A 40 -15.56 14.79 12.02
CA GLU A 40 -16.51 13.88 11.36
C GLU A 40 -16.72 14.14 9.85
N LYS A 41 -16.44 15.35 9.38
CA LYS A 41 -16.51 15.70 7.95
C LYS A 41 -15.40 15.08 7.10
N TRP A 42 -14.35 14.53 7.73
CA TRP A 42 -13.25 13.90 7.03
C TRP A 42 -13.42 12.39 7.05
N ILE A 43 -13.15 11.77 5.91
CA ILE A 43 -13.22 10.34 5.74
C ILE A 43 -11.85 9.88 5.26
N VAL A 44 -11.27 8.92 5.96
CA VAL A 44 -10.00 8.30 5.59
C VAL A 44 -10.31 6.84 5.30
N SER A 45 -10.09 6.43 4.06
CA SER A 45 -10.44 5.10 3.58
C SER A 45 -9.22 4.43 2.98
N SER A 46 -8.95 3.19 3.37
CA SER A 46 -7.92 2.36 2.75
C SER A 46 -8.44 1.68 1.49
N GLN A 47 -7.54 1.40 0.54
CA GLN A 47 -7.80 0.49 -0.58
C GLN A 47 -9.04 0.89 -1.39
N GLN A 48 -9.09 2.17 -1.79
CA GLN A 48 -10.18 2.70 -2.63
C GLN A 48 -9.74 2.80 -4.09
N PRO A 49 -10.67 2.72 -5.06
CA PRO A 49 -10.36 3.07 -6.45
C PRO A 49 -9.98 4.56 -6.57
N ALA A 50 -9.17 4.91 -7.57
CA ALA A 50 -8.82 6.30 -7.83
C ALA A 50 -9.99 7.08 -8.46
N THR A 51 -10.87 6.39 -9.17
CA THR A 51 -12.08 6.95 -9.79
C THR A 51 -13.33 6.27 -9.25
N ARG A 52 -14.51 6.77 -9.63
CA ARG A 52 -15.80 6.14 -9.28
C ARG A 52 -16.32 5.23 -10.41
N GLN A 53 -15.47 4.89 -11.37
CA GLN A 53 -15.86 4.06 -12.50
C GLN A 53 -16.04 2.61 -12.06
N GLU A 54 -17.15 2.01 -12.48
CA GLU A 54 -17.46 0.63 -12.17
C GLU A 54 -16.45 -0.31 -12.83
N GLY A 55 -15.93 -1.28 -12.07
CA GLY A 55 -14.95 -2.25 -12.57
C GLY A 55 -13.50 -1.80 -12.52
N GLU A 56 -13.19 -0.61 -11.98
CA GLU A 56 -11.81 -0.25 -11.68
C GLU A 56 -11.24 -1.23 -10.65
N LEU A 57 -10.12 -1.88 -10.99
CA LEU A 57 -9.44 -2.85 -10.11
C LEU A 57 -8.34 -2.21 -9.28
N ARG A 58 -7.67 -1.20 -9.85
CA ARG A 58 -6.60 -0.48 -9.19
C ARG A 58 -7.09 0.13 -7.88
N ARG A 59 -6.30 -0.02 -6.83
CA ARG A 59 -6.51 0.63 -5.55
C ARG A 59 -5.35 1.56 -5.23
N VAL A 60 -5.66 2.62 -4.49
CA VAL A 60 -4.67 3.46 -3.81
C VAL A 60 -4.64 3.08 -2.35
N ASP A 61 -3.48 3.23 -1.70
CA ASP A 61 -3.32 2.77 -0.32
C ASP A 61 -4.26 3.48 0.66
N LEU A 62 -4.29 4.81 0.61
CA LEU A 62 -5.23 5.63 1.39
C LEU A 62 -5.80 6.77 0.55
N VAL A 63 -7.05 7.11 0.83
CA VAL A 63 -7.73 8.31 0.33
C VAL A 63 -8.23 9.11 1.50
N VAL A 64 -8.01 10.43 1.44
CA VAL A 64 -8.68 11.38 2.33
C VAL A 64 -9.73 12.14 1.52
N GLU A 65 -10.96 12.05 1.99
CA GLU A 65 -12.10 12.74 1.42
C GLU A 65 -12.72 13.72 2.41
N LYS A 66 -13.39 14.73 1.87
CA LYS A 66 -14.19 15.68 2.64
C LYS A 66 -15.66 15.54 2.27
N MET A 67 -16.47 15.27 3.29
CA MET A 67 -17.91 15.28 3.20
C MET A 67 -18.44 16.71 3.44
N ASN A 68 -19.42 17.13 2.64
CA ASN A 68 -20.14 18.38 2.88
C ASN A 68 -21.04 18.29 4.12
N SER A 69 -21.47 19.44 4.64
CA SER A 69 -22.23 19.53 5.89
C SER A 69 -23.58 18.80 5.86
N ASP A 70 -24.16 18.59 4.68
CA ASP A 70 -25.40 17.87 4.43
C ASP A 70 -25.19 16.39 4.06
N ALA A 71 -23.94 15.89 4.07
CA ALA A 71 -23.58 14.50 3.78
C ALA A 71 -24.02 13.95 2.40
N THR A 72 -24.31 14.83 1.44
CA THR A 72 -24.75 14.47 0.09
C THR A 72 -23.60 14.35 -0.92
N LYS A 73 -22.46 14.97 -0.62
CA LYS A 73 -21.30 15.03 -1.51
C LYS A 73 -20.03 14.74 -0.75
N VAL A 74 -19.26 13.83 -1.31
CA VAL A 74 -17.91 13.50 -0.87
C VAL A 74 -16.94 13.90 -1.98
N GLU A 75 -15.91 14.65 -1.63
CA GLU A 75 -14.86 15.13 -2.53
C GLU A 75 -13.50 14.59 -2.08
N THR A 76 -12.76 14.00 -3.02
CA THR A 76 -11.39 13.54 -2.76
C THR A 76 -10.45 14.73 -2.62
N VAL A 77 -9.69 14.75 -1.52
CA VAL A 77 -8.75 15.83 -1.19
C VAL A 77 -7.30 15.38 -1.38
N LEU A 78 -6.96 14.17 -0.94
CA LEU A 78 -5.59 13.66 -0.93
C LEU A 78 -5.55 12.17 -1.27
N PHE A 79 -4.72 11.81 -2.24
CA PHE A 79 -4.30 10.43 -2.48
C PHE A 79 -2.99 10.12 -1.76
N VAL A 80 -2.86 8.92 -1.22
CA VAL A 80 -1.63 8.48 -0.56
C VAL A 80 -1.22 7.11 -1.08
N GLU A 81 0.05 6.98 -1.47
CA GLU A 81 0.70 5.71 -1.76
C GLU A 81 1.86 5.49 -0.78
N ALA A 82 2.01 4.26 -0.32
CA ALA A 82 2.96 3.87 0.69
C ALA A 82 3.90 2.77 0.18
N LYS A 83 5.09 2.74 0.75
CA LYS A 83 6.03 1.61 0.64
C LYS A 83 6.69 1.39 1.99
N ARG A 84 7.18 0.16 2.21
CA ARG A 84 7.96 -0.21 3.40
C ARG A 84 9.17 0.71 3.63
N ALA A 85 9.63 0.83 4.87
CA ALA A 85 10.78 1.67 5.22
C ALA A 85 12.07 1.30 4.45
N SER A 86 12.27 0.03 4.12
CA SER A 86 13.44 -0.46 3.37
C SER A 86 13.27 -0.40 1.85
N ALA A 87 12.29 0.37 1.34
CA ALA A 87 12.04 0.54 -0.09
C ALA A 87 13.31 0.95 -0.85
N SER A 88 13.53 0.31 -1.99
CA SER A 88 14.56 0.68 -2.96
C SER A 88 14.16 1.94 -3.72
N ARG A 89 15.10 2.56 -4.44
CA ARG A 89 14.80 3.71 -5.30
C ARG A 89 13.69 3.42 -6.31
N THR A 90 13.69 2.22 -6.89
CA THR A 90 12.63 1.78 -7.82
C THR A 90 11.28 1.72 -7.13
N ASP A 91 11.21 1.15 -5.92
CA ASP A 91 9.94 1.11 -5.15
C ASP A 91 9.42 2.53 -4.84
N ILE A 92 10.32 3.47 -4.54
CA ILE A 92 9.97 4.88 -4.29
C ILE A 92 9.44 5.53 -5.58
N GLN A 93 10.10 5.29 -6.71
CA GLN A 93 9.66 5.76 -8.03
C GLN A 93 8.27 5.23 -8.36
N ASP A 94 8.02 3.94 -8.07
CA ASP A 94 6.72 3.32 -8.28
C ASP A 94 5.64 3.99 -7.42
N ALA A 95 5.92 4.29 -6.14
CA ALA A 95 4.98 5.00 -5.28
C ALA A 95 4.64 6.42 -5.80
N GLU A 96 5.65 7.17 -6.24
CA GLU A 96 5.47 8.50 -6.85
C GLU A 96 4.67 8.39 -8.16
N HIS A 97 4.93 7.36 -8.96
CA HIS A 97 4.20 7.09 -10.20
C HIS A 97 2.75 6.70 -9.94
N GLN A 98 2.52 5.85 -8.95
CA GLN A 98 1.18 5.45 -8.55
C GLN A 98 0.38 6.67 -8.07
N ALA A 99 0.96 7.51 -7.20
CA ALA A 99 0.31 8.72 -6.72
C ALA A 99 -0.01 9.70 -7.88
N PHE A 100 0.91 9.88 -8.83
CA PHE A 100 0.71 10.69 -10.03
C PHE A 100 -0.44 10.18 -10.89
N THR A 101 -0.45 8.89 -11.19
CA THR A 101 -1.45 8.28 -12.07
C THR A 101 -2.84 8.24 -11.44
N ALA A 102 -2.94 8.04 -10.12
CA ALA A 102 -4.20 8.17 -9.39
C ALA A 102 -4.76 9.60 -9.46
N ALA A 103 -3.90 10.61 -9.20
CA ALA A 103 -4.28 12.02 -9.34
C ALA A 103 -4.74 12.38 -10.76
N CYS A 104 -4.02 11.89 -11.78
CA CYS A 104 -4.37 12.10 -13.18
C CYS A 104 -5.74 11.49 -13.53
N ALA A 105 -5.95 10.22 -13.17
CA ALA A 105 -7.20 9.52 -13.43
C ALA A 105 -8.39 10.24 -12.79
N TYR A 106 -8.25 10.67 -11.53
CA TYR A 106 -9.28 11.43 -10.83
C TYR A 106 -9.58 12.78 -11.49
N CYS A 107 -8.54 13.53 -11.89
CA CYS A 107 -8.71 14.82 -12.58
C CYS A 107 -9.41 14.67 -13.93
N ILE A 108 -9.14 13.58 -14.66
CA ILE A 108 -9.82 13.26 -15.93
C ILE A 108 -11.29 12.92 -15.67
N ASP A 109 -11.57 12.06 -14.69
CA ASP A 109 -12.92 11.57 -14.35
C ASP A 109 -13.83 12.70 -13.83
N THR A 110 -13.31 13.55 -12.96
CA THR A 110 -14.09 14.58 -12.26
C THR A 110 -14.03 15.97 -12.90
N GLY A 111 -13.07 16.21 -13.80
CA GLY A 111 -12.80 17.53 -14.38
C GLY A 111 -12.14 18.53 -13.42
N VAL A 112 -11.75 18.09 -12.21
CA VAL A 112 -10.97 18.91 -11.27
C VAL A 112 -9.57 19.16 -11.85
N LYS A 113 -9.05 20.38 -11.71
CA LYS A 113 -7.75 20.74 -12.29
C LYS A 113 -6.56 20.33 -11.43
N ASN A 114 -6.68 20.44 -10.12
CA ASN A 114 -5.56 20.27 -9.19
C ASN A 114 -6.01 19.38 -8.03
N ILE A 115 -5.14 18.47 -7.57
CA ILE A 115 -5.39 17.61 -6.41
C ILE A 115 -4.10 17.40 -5.62
N TRP A 116 -4.21 17.09 -4.33
CA TRP A 116 -3.05 16.75 -3.51
C TRP A 116 -2.72 15.27 -3.59
N ALA A 117 -1.44 14.96 -3.48
CA ALA A 117 -0.95 13.61 -3.32
C ALA A 117 0.09 13.56 -2.19
N MET A 118 0.31 12.38 -1.63
CA MET A 118 1.32 12.11 -0.63
C MET A 118 1.95 10.76 -0.92
N THR A 119 3.25 10.65 -0.72
CA THR A 119 3.95 9.37 -0.75
C THR A 119 4.63 9.12 0.58
N CYS A 120 4.63 7.86 1.02
CA CYS A 120 5.14 7.45 2.32
C CYS A 120 6.16 6.32 2.17
N ILE A 121 7.35 6.47 2.75
CA ILE A 121 8.39 5.44 2.77
C ILE A 121 8.69 5.08 4.22
N GLY A 122 8.05 4.02 4.72
CA GLY A 122 7.98 3.80 6.16
C GLY A 122 7.29 4.98 6.84
N SER A 123 7.91 5.49 7.89
CA SER A 123 7.42 6.67 8.61
C SER A 123 7.80 8.01 7.97
N ALA A 124 8.56 8.02 6.87
CA ALA A 124 8.93 9.24 6.18
C ALA A 124 7.88 9.61 5.11
N ALA A 125 7.65 10.89 4.89
CA ALA A 125 6.63 11.36 3.96
C ALA A 125 7.09 12.52 3.08
N ARG A 126 6.45 12.62 1.92
CA ARG A 126 6.48 13.77 1.04
C ARG A 126 5.08 14.11 0.56
N LEU A 127 4.74 15.40 0.64
CA LEU A 127 3.48 15.96 0.16
C LEU A 127 3.70 16.61 -1.20
N TRP A 128 2.71 16.46 -2.08
CA TRP A 128 2.79 16.84 -3.48
C TRP A 128 1.54 17.57 -3.93
N ALA A 129 1.72 18.53 -4.83
CA ALA A 129 0.65 19.13 -5.60
C ALA A 129 0.64 18.55 -7.03
N PHE A 130 -0.53 18.13 -7.50
CA PHE A 130 -0.76 17.75 -8.89
C PHE A 130 -1.58 18.83 -9.61
N LYS A 131 -1.27 19.05 -10.89
CA LYS A 131 -2.02 19.91 -11.80
C LYS A 131 -2.21 19.21 -13.13
N ASN A 132 -3.44 19.19 -13.63
CA ASN A 132 -3.78 18.60 -14.91
C ASN A 132 -2.96 19.25 -16.04
N GLY A 133 -2.41 18.43 -16.92
CA GLY A 133 -1.48 18.83 -17.98
C GLY A 133 -0.02 18.96 -17.54
N HIS A 134 0.30 18.86 -16.24
CA HIS A 134 1.69 18.68 -15.80
C HIS A 134 2.10 17.22 -15.91
N MET A 135 3.39 17.00 -16.15
CA MET A 135 3.95 15.67 -16.39
C MET A 135 4.48 14.96 -15.14
N TYR A 136 4.45 15.65 -14.01
CA TYR A 136 5.01 15.18 -12.75
C TYR A 136 4.31 15.83 -11.56
N LEU A 137 4.43 15.20 -10.40
CA LEU A 137 4.04 15.77 -9.12
C LEU A 137 4.96 16.93 -8.75
N THR A 138 4.39 18.04 -8.28
CA THR A 138 5.15 19.20 -7.79
C THR A 138 5.39 19.03 -6.29
N PRO A 139 6.64 18.93 -5.81
CA PRO A 139 6.94 18.84 -4.39
C PRO A 139 6.39 20.03 -3.61
N PHE A 140 5.65 19.75 -2.53
CA PHE A 140 5.12 20.77 -1.63
C PHE A 140 5.80 20.75 -0.27
N VAL A 141 5.89 19.58 0.38
CA VAL A 141 6.58 19.43 1.67
C VAL A 141 7.34 18.10 1.72
N PRO A 142 8.67 18.11 1.82
CA PRO A 142 9.53 19.26 1.63
C PRO A 142 9.58 19.66 0.15
N GLU A 143 9.93 20.92 -0.10
CA GLU A 143 10.36 21.36 -1.43
C GLU A 143 11.69 20.66 -1.79
N GLY A 144 11.92 20.41 -3.07
CA GLY A 144 13.15 19.79 -3.56
C GLY A 144 13.03 19.37 -5.03
N GLU A 145 14.15 19.03 -5.66
CA GLU A 145 14.17 18.61 -7.08
C GLU A 145 14.43 17.11 -7.25
N GLY A 146 14.88 16.42 -6.20
CA GLY A 146 15.16 14.98 -6.25
C GLY A 146 13.88 14.19 -6.45
N LEU A 147 13.85 13.34 -7.48
CA LEU A 147 12.78 12.36 -7.71
C LEU A 147 13.24 10.99 -7.24
N SER A 148 12.35 10.32 -6.50
CA SER A 148 12.56 8.96 -6.00
C SER A 148 13.76 8.80 -5.07
N GLU A 149 14.23 9.91 -4.48
CA GLU A 149 15.34 9.92 -3.53
C GLU A 149 14.80 9.91 -2.10
N LYS A 150 15.13 8.87 -1.33
CA LYS A 150 14.65 8.71 0.05
C LYS A 150 15.07 9.88 0.96
N SER A 151 16.20 10.53 0.68
CA SER A 151 16.69 11.70 1.42
C SER A 151 15.79 12.93 1.30
N GLU A 152 14.93 12.98 0.28
CA GLU A 152 13.95 14.06 0.08
C GLU A 152 12.69 13.85 0.93
N TYR A 153 12.54 12.72 1.63
CA TYR A 153 11.39 12.44 2.47
C TYR A 153 11.68 12.88 3.90
N LEU A 154 10.70 13.54 4.52
CA LEU A 154 10.83 13.97 5.90
C LEU A 154 10.43 12.85 6.85
N GLU A 155 11.36 12.47 7.73
CA GLU A 155 11.07 11.48 8.76
C GLU A 155 10.14 12.08 9.83
N ILE A 156 8.99 11.46 10.12
CA ILE A 156 7.98 11.98 11.05
C ILE A 156 8.46 12.08 12.50
N ALA A 157 9.38 11.21 12.94
CA ALA A 157 9.94 11.29 14.29
C ALA A 157 10.72 12.60 14.50
N ALA A 158 11.43 13.08 13.47
CA ALA A 158 12.21 14.32 13.53
C ALA A 158 11.41 15.55 13.07
N ASN A 159 10.59 15.39 12.03
CA ASN A 159 9.96 16.46 11.26
C ASN A 159 8.43 16.48 11.36
N GLY A 160 7.85 15.76 12.33
CA GLY A 160 6.41 15.59 12.46
C GLY A 160 5.61 16.90 12.48
N GLN A 161 6.14 17.97 13.08
CA GLN A 161 5.51 19.30 13.05
C GLN A 161 5.44 19.91 11.65
N THR A 162 6.49 19.76 10.84
CA THR A 162 6.53 20.25 9.45
C THR A 162 5.51 19.50 8.58
N ILE A 163 5.48 18.17 8.71
CA ILE A 163 4.52 17.33 7.99
C ILE A 163 3.08 17.66 8.42
N THR A 164 2.84 17.81 9.72
CA THR A 164 1.55 18.21 10.29
C THR A 164 1.12 19.58 9.77
N ALA A 165 2.02 20.56 9.73
CA ALA A 165 1.72 21.88 9.19
C ALA A 165 1.36 21.84 7.70
N GLY A 166 2.03 20.99 6.92
CA GLY A 166 1.69 20.73 5.51
C GLY A 166 0.30 20.10 5.35
N LEU A 167 -0.02 19.08 6.14
CA LEU A 167 -1.35 18.47 6.10
C LEU A 167 -2.46 19.42 6.59
N GLU A 168 -2.20 20.25 7.60
CA GLU A 168 -3.13 21.30 8.03
C GLU A 168 -3.30 22.39 6.97
N TYR A 169 -2.28 22.65 6.15
CA TYR A 169 -2.41 23.51 4.99
C TYR A 169 -3.36 22.89 3.94
N ILE A 170 -3.20 21.59 3.65
CA ILE A 170 -4.08 20.82 2.75
C ILE A 170 -5.53 20.83 3.27
N LYS A 171 -5.74 20.66 4.57
CA LYS A 171 -7.09 20.76 5.19
C LYS A 171 -7.77 22.10 4.93
N ARG A 172 -7.01 23.20 4.94
CA ARG A 172 -7.52 24.55 4.67
C ARG A 172 -7.68 24.85 3.18
N HIS A 173 -6.87 24.21 2.33
CA HIS A 173 -6.87 24.37 0.88
C HIS A 173 -7.07 23.01 0.23
N THR A 174 -8.31 22.52 0.19
CA THR A 174 -8.63 21.16 -0.28
C THR A 174 -8.26 20.90 -1.73
N THR A 175 -7.98 21.96 -2.50
CA THR A 175 -7.36 21.92 -3.83
C THR A 175 -6.06 22.72 -3.82
N PRO A 176 -4.97 22.24 -4.44
CA PRO A 176 -3.73 23.00 -4.54
C PRO A 176 -3.96 24.35 -5.24
N PRO A 177 -3.52 25.47 -4.63
CA PRO A 177 -3.63 26.79 -5.26
C PRO A 177 -2.63 26.93 -6.42
N GLU A 178 -3.02 27.72 -7.43
CA GLU A 178 -2.22 27.95 -8.63
C GLU A 178 -0.81 28.51 -8.35
N SER A 179 -0.63 29.19 -7.22
CA SER A 179 0.65 29.77 -6.80
C SER A 179 1.75 28.75 -6.50
N LEU A 180 1.39 27.47 -6.27
CA LEU A 180 2.37 26.40 -6.02
C LEU A 180 3.00 25.86 -7.30
N PHE A 181 2.41 26.16 -8.45
CA PHE A 181 2.92 25.69 -9.72
C PHE A 181 3.80 26.77 -10.36
N PRO A 182 5.02 26.43 -10.80
CA PRO A 182 5.87 27.39 -11.48
C PRO A 182 5.17 27.90 -12.74
N LYS A 183 5.29 29.21 -13.01
CA LYS A 183 4.69 29.85 -14.20
C LYS A 183 5.32 29.38 -15.51
N GLU A 184 6.58 28.96 -15.44
CA GLU A 184 7.32 28.37 -16.56
C GLU A 184 7.58 26.90 -16.22
N LEU A 185 7.26 26.00 -17.15
CA LEU A 185 7.55 24.58 -17.01
C LEU A 185 9.08 24.44 -16.97
N SER A 186 9.63 24.05 -15.81
CA SER A 186 11.04 23.70 -15.69
C SER A 186 11.38 22.62 -16.72
N PRO A 187 12.61 22.59 -17.30
CA PRO A 187 13.01 21.47 -18.12
C PRO A 187 12.77 20.20 -17.32
N GLY A 188 11.86 19.36 -17.79
CA GLY A 188 11.45 18.18 -17.05
C GLY A 188 12.67 17.31 -16.70
N PRO A 189 12.56 16.47 -15.66
CA PRO A 189 13.58 15.47 -15.37
C PRO A 189 13.93 14.70 -16.65
N SER A 190 15.20 14.32 -16.79
CA SER A 190 15.73 13.68 -18.00
C SER A 190 15.03 12.36 -18.36
N ASP A 191 14.29 11.79 -17.41
CA ASP A 191 13.51 10.57 -17.56
C ASP A 191 12.02 10.90 -17.32
N PRO A 192 11.23 11.12 -18.38
CA PRO A 192 9.82 11.43 -18.24
C PRO A 192 9.06 10.22 -17.69
N MET A 193 8.27 10.40 -16.62
CA MET A 193 7.33 9.41 -16.07
C MET A 193 6.11 9.16 -16.97
N PHE A 194 6.29 9.18 -18.30
CA PHE A 194 5.20 8.97 -19.24
C PHE A 194 4.88 7.48 -19.37
N PRO A 195 3.59 7.09 -19.22
CA PRO A 195 3.12 5.83 -19.77
C PRO A 195 3.09 5.95 -21.31
N GLN A 196 3.67 4.99 -22.02
CA GLN A 196 3.46 4.88 -23.47
C GLN A 196 2.04 4.41 -23.81
N ASP A 197 1.26 3.95 -22.82
CA ASP A 197 -0.11 3.48 -22.99
C ASP A 197 -0.96 3.81 -21.75
N LEU A 198 -1.48 5.04 -21.66
CA LEU A 198 -2.53 5.41 -20.70
C LEU A 198 -3.88 4.73 -21.01
N GLY A 199 -4.00 4.09 -22.18
CA GLY A 199 -5.16 3.31 -22.58
C GLY A 199 -4.86 1.83 -22.52
N SER A 200 -5.33 1.16 -21.46
CA SER A 200 -5.36 -0.30 -21.30
C SER A 200 -4.01 -1.00 -21.06
N THR A 201 -3.92 -1.73 -19.94
CA THR A 201 -3.06 -2.90 -19.67
C THR A 201 -2.11 -2.76 -18.47
N GLU A 202 -1.59 -1.58 -18.14
CA GLU A 202 -0.73 -1.45 -16.94
C GLU A 202 -1.50 -1.60 -15.61
N ALA A 203 -2.82 -1.37 -15.63
CA ALA A 203 -3.71 -1.43 -14.47
C ALA A 203 -3.99 -2.85 -13.93
N MET A 204 -3.53 -3.93 -14.58
CA MET A 204 -3.74 -5.32 -14.10
C MET A 204 -2.49 -5.96 -13.47
N GLN A 205 -1.28 -5.42 -13.69
CA GLN A 205 -0.05 -6.14 -13.31
C GLN A 205 0.45 -5.85 -11.89
N LEU A 206 -0.01 -4.76 -11.25
CA LEU A 206 0.47 -4.36 -9.92
C LEU A 206 -0.26 -5.08 -8.77
N ASP A 207 -1.55 -5.41 -8.91
CA ASP A 207 -2.29 -6.16 -7.88
C ASP A 207 -1.75 -7.60 -7.69
N GLU A 208 -1.15 -8.20 -8.73
CA GLU A 208 -0.53 -9.54 -8.61
C GLU A 208 0.81 -9.52 -7.86
N TYR A 209 1.40 -8.35 -7.63
CA TYR A 209 2.62 -8.22 -6.84
C TYR A 209 2.32 -8.13 -5.33
N ASP A 210 1.25 -7.42 -4.94
CA ASP A 210 0.85 -7.28 -3.53
C ASP A 210 0.19 -8.53 -2.94
N ALA A 211 -0.56 -9.29 -3.75
CA ALA A 211 -1.18 -10.53 -3.30
C ALA A 211 -0.17 -11.65 -2.94
N ARG A 212 1.11 -11.51 -3.29
CA ARG A 212 2.15 -12.55 -3.04
C ARG A 212 2.80 -12.46 -1.66
N ASP A 213 2.70 -11.33 -0.96
CA ASP A 213 3.21 -11.20 0.41
C ASP A 213 2.16 -11.59 1.46
N TYR A 214 0.93 -11.92 1.02
CA TYR A 214 -0.08 -12.62 1.81
C TYR A 214 0.01 -14.15 1.59
N GLU A 215 1.16 -14.77 1.88
CA GLU A 215 1.18 -16.21 2.13
C GLU A 215 0.45 -16.49 3.45
N SER A 216 -0.82 -16.86 3.30
CA SER A 216 -1.62 -17.48 4.35
C SER A 216 -0.91 -18.76 4.78
N ASN A 217 -0.46 -18.77 6.03
CA ASN A 217 0.14 -19.91 6.70
C ASN A 217 -0.81 -21.13 6.61
N PRO A 218 -0.50 -22.20 5.86
CA PRO A 218 -1.33 -23.39 5.84
C PRO A 218 -0.93 -24.25 7.04
N ASN A 219 -1.64 -24.12 8.15
CA ASN A 219 -1.57 -25.13 9.21
C ASN A 219 -2.60 -26.23 8.91
N PRO A 220 -2.20 -27.49 8.66
CA PRO A 220 -3.12 -28.58 8.50
C PRO A 220 -3.31 -29.31 9.84
N GLY A 221 -4.56 -29.42 10.28
CA GLY A 221 -4.98 -30.48 11.20
C GLY A 221 -5.56 -29.99 12.52
N GLY A 222 -6.80 -30.39 12.78
CA GLY A 222 -7.40 -30.28 14.12
C GLY A 222 -8.90 -30.13 14.08
N ALA A 223 -9.61 -31.25 14.00
CA ALA A 223 -11.06 -31.34 13.97
C ALA A 223 -11.73 -31.04 15.33
N SER A 224 -12.87 -30.34 15.29
CA SER A 224 -14.06 -30.45 16.17
C SER A 224 -14.88 -29.17 15.95
N GLY A 225 -16.13 -29.14 15.50
CA GLY A 225 -17.21 -30.11 15.65
C GLY A 225 -18.27 -29.54 16.60
N MET A 226 -19.14 -28.66 16.10
CA MET A 226 -20.51 -28.32 16.60
C MET A 226 -21.18 -27.61 15.40
N ASP A 227 -22.00 -28.23 14.57
CA ASP A 227 -23.35 -28.77 14.77
C ASP A 227 -24.28 -27.85 15.56
N PHE A 228 -25.10 -27.10 14.82
CA PHE A 228 -26.35 -26.53 15.28
C PHE A 228 -27.32 -26.54 14.11
N GLY A 229 -28.07 -27.64 13.99
CA GLY A 229 -29.28 -27.71 13.20
C GLY A 229 -30.51 -27.28 14.00
N GLU A 230 -31.44 -26.63 13.28
CA GLU A 230 -32.90 -26.75 13.43
C GLU A 230 -33.52 -26.10 14.71
N VAL A 231 -34.66 -25.39 14.74
CA VAL A 231 -35.94 -25.41 13.98
C VAL A 231 -36.64 -24.03 14.13
N TRP A 232 -37.48 -23.65 13.16
CA TRP A 232 -38.47 -22.55 13.23
C TRP A 232 -39.67 -22.85 14.15
N ASP A 233 -40.21 -21.86 14.87
CA ASP A 233 -41.68 -21.69 14.94
C ASP A 233 -42.07 -20.23 15.30
N PRO A 234 -42.96 -19.57 14.51
CA PRO A 234 -43.49 -18.24 14.79
C PRO A 234 -44.93 -18.29 15.31
N SER A 235 -45.28 -17.54 16.37
CA SER A 235 -46.61 -16.91 16.49
C SER A 235 -46.78 -16.05 17.75
N ALA A 236 -47.25 -14.81 17.49
CA ALA A 236 -48.21 -13.99 18.24
C ALA A 236 -48.18 -13.97 19.79
N HIS A 237 -47.96 -12.77 20.36
CA HIS A 237 -49.10 -11.98 20.84
C HIS A 237 -48.75 -10.50 21.09
N ASP A 238 -49.64 -9.69 20.53
CA ASP A 238 -49.95 -8.30 20.80
C ASP A 238 -50.18 -8.00 22.29
N ARG A 239 -49.51 -6.97 22.84
CA ARG A 239 -50.05 -6.15 23.93
C ARG A 239 -49.35 -4.80 24.05
N THR A 240 -50.19 -3.79 24.01
CA THR A 240 -50.00 -2.35 24.19
C THR A 240 -49.64 -1.98 25.64
N GLN A 241 -48.66 -1.05 25.80
CA GLN A 241 -48.50 0.16 26.70
C GLN A 241 -49.23 0.21 28.08
N PRO A 242 -48.85 1.02 29.11
CA PRO A 242 -48.05 2.29 29.09
C PRO A 242 -47.13 2.62 30.33
N PHE A 243 -46.38 3.73 30.20
CA PHE A 243 -45.96 4.78 31.17
C PHE A 243 -45.61 4.53 32.67
N GLY A 244 -44.46 5.10 33.07
CA GLY A 244 -44.08 5.64 34.40
C GLY A 244 -42.57 5.93 34.39
N VAL A 245 -42.01 7.15 34.31
CA VAL A 245 -42.01 8.37 35.15
C VAL A 245 -41.42 8.17 36.56
N ALA A 246 -40.31 8.90 36.78
CA ALA A 246 -39.57 9.19 38.02
C ALA A 246 -38.78 8.00 38.61
N GLU A 247 -37.57 8.13 39.15
CA GLU A 247 -37.04 9.24 39.93
C GLU A 247 -35.50 9.17 40.02
N GLU A 248 -34.86 10.32 40.15
CA GLU A 248 -33.47 10.49 40.60
C GLU A 248 -33.24 9.77 41.94
N LEU A 249 -32.05 9.20 42.15
CA LEU A 249 -31.36 9.36 43.43
C LEU A 249 -29.84 9.19 43.26
N GLU A 250 -29.21 10.15 43.90
CA GLU A 250 -27.81 10.51 43.97
C GLU A 250 -27.07 9.68 45.05
N HIS A 251 -25.74 9.77 45.07
CA HIS A 251 -24.82 9.42 46.17
C HIS A 251 -24.47 7.94 46.43
N GLY A 252 -23.21 7.60 46.15
CA GLY A 252 -22.57 6.39 46.68
C GLY A 252 -21.07 6.27 46.37
N ARG A 253 -20.25 7.05 47.10
CA ARG A 253 -18.79 6.81 47.23
C ARG A 253 -18.51 5.39 47.74
N PHE A 254 -17.65 4.65 47.04
CA PHE A 254 -16.86 3.53 47.58
C PHE A 254 -15.52 3.55 46.82
N LEU A 255 -14.45 4.10 47.39
CA LEU A 255 -13.44 3.43 48.22
C LEU A 255 -12.77 2.23 47.53
N SER A 256 -11.55 2.49 47.06
CA SER A 256 -10.51 1.54 46.67
C SER A 256 -10.18 0.57 47.82
N PRO A 257 -9.77 -0.66 47.49
CA PRO A 257 -8.89 -1.43 48.34
C PRO A 257 -7.47 -1.50 47.76
N GLU A 258 -6.54 -1.34 48.69
CA GLU A 258 -5.10 -1.57 48.64
C GLU A 258 -4.77 -2.96 48.10
N GLU A 259 -3.77 -3.07 47.22
CA GLU A 259 -2.44 -3.63 47.52
C GLU A 259 -2.48 -4.91 48.37
N GLU A 260 -2.46 -6.06 47.68
CA GLU A 260 -1.88 -7.28 48.25
C GLU A 260 -0.84 -7.84 47.27
N GLY A 261 0.39 -7.90 47.77
CA GLY A 261 1.53 -8.46 47.08
C GLY A 261 1.41 -9.97 46.90
N PHE A 262 1.79 -10.43 45.72
CA PHE A 262 2.04 -11.84 45.45
C PHE A 262 3.49 -12.00 45.01
N THR A 263 4.34 -12.39 45.95
CA THR A 263 5.65 -12.99 45.69
C THR A 263 5.45 -14.47 45.40
N ALA A 264 5.91 -14.91 44.23
CA ALA A 264 6.06 -16.33 43.91
C ALA A 264 7.44 -16.58 43.29
N PRO A 265 8.03 -17.76 43.52
CA PRO A 265 9.48 -17.92 43.68
C PRO A 265 10.23 -18.23 42.39
N MET A 266 11.50 -17.81 42.40
CA MET A 266 12.61 -18.34 41.61
C MET A 266 12.62 -19.88 41.62
N ASN A 267 12.62 -20.48 40.44
CA ASN A 267 13.22 -21.79 40.23
C ASN A 267 14.44 -21.61 39.32
N GLN A 268 15.61 -21.93 39.89
CA GLN A 268 16.86 -22.17 39.19
C GLN A 268 16.90 -23.65 38.82
N GLU A 269 17.12 -23.96 37.55
CA GLU A 269 17.74 -25.22 37.11
C GLU A 269 18.91 -24.85 36.18
N GLU A 270 20.10 -24.87 36.80
CA GLU A 270 21.36 -25.42 36.28
C GLU A 270 21.12 -26.83 35.68
N THR A 271 21.76 -27.38 34.65
CA THR A 271 22.98 -27.14 33.86
C THR A 271 22.90 -28.11 32.66
N GLU A 272 23.51 -27.82 31.51
CA GLU A 272 24.43 -28.72 30.79
C GLU A 272 24.85 -28.13 29.43
N GLU A 273 26.14 -27.83 29.32
CA GLU A 273 26.83 -27.46 28.08
C GLU A 273 27.45 -28.68 27.39
N LEU A 274 27.66 -28.50 26.07
CA LEU A 274 28.63 -29.12 25.13
C LEU A 274 28.09 -30.18 24.16
N PRO A 275 28.65 -30.32 22.93
CA PRO A 275 29.51 -29.41 22.15
C PRO A 275 29.03 -29.19 20.69
N ASP A 276 29.67 -28.22 20.03
CA ASP A 276 29.69 -27.95 18.59
C ASP A 276 29.95 -29.20 17.73
N ASP A 277 29.18 -29.41 16.65
CA ASP A 277 29.73 -29.55 15.29
C ASP A 277 28.66 -29.53 14.20
N ASP A 278 29.03 -28.89 13.08
CA ASP A 278 28.56 -29.07 11.69
C ASP A 278 27.08 -29.40 11.39
N PHE A 279 26.38 -28.46 10.76
CA PHE A 279 25.91 -28.59 9.36
C PHE A 279 25.26 -27.29 8.89
N ALA A 280 26.09 -26.35 8.45
CA ALA A 280 25.69 -25.31 7.52
C ALA A 280 25.42 -25.95 6.15
N GLN A 281 24.19 -26.39 5.89
CA GLN A 281 23.73 -26.66 4.52
C GLN A 281 23.10 -25.40 3.92
N GLN A 282 23.97 -24.55 3.39
CA GLN A 282 23.62 -23.68 2.27
C GLN A 282 23.07 -24.54 1.13
N ARG A 283 21.75 -24.53 0.93
CA ARG A 283 21.18 -24.90 -0.37
C ARG A 283 21.44 -23.75 -1.34
N GLU A 284 22.55 -23.83 -2.08
CA GLU A 284 22.62 -23.19 -3.40
C GLU A 284 21.53 -23.82 -4.28
N GLU A 285 20.37 -23.16 -4.35
CA GLU A 285 19.39 -23.44 -5.39
C GLU A 285 19.99 -23.02 -6.74
N THR A 286 20.74 -23.94 -7.37
CA THR A 286 21.20 -23.82 -8.75
C THR A 286 20.02 -23.39 -9.63
N SER A 287 20.13 -22.21 -10.28
CA SER A 287 19.15 -21.69 -11.23
C SER A 287 18.79 -22.77 -12.26
N ARG A 288 17.60 -23.36 -12.14
CA ARG A 288 17.16 -24.40 -13.06
C ARG A 288 16.70 -23.72 -14.34
N GLU A 289 17.40 -23.96 -15.44
CA GLU A 289 16.98 -23.54 -16.77
C GLU A 289 15.79 -24.38 -17.24
N ILE A 290 14.71 -23.75 -17.68
CA ILE A 290 13.44 -24.41 -18.02
C ILE A 290 13.13 -24.18 -19.51
N GLU A 291 12.96 -25.26 -20.28
CA GLU A 291 12.47 -25.17 -21.66
C GLU A 291 10.98 -24.82 -21.67
N VAL A 292 10.58 -23.82 -22.43
CA VAL A 292 9.18 -23.36 -22.55
C VAL A 292 8.75 -23.30 -24.02
N LYS A 293 7.47 -23.56 -24.26
CA LYS A 293 6.83 -23.34 -25.57
C LYS A 293 6.27 -21.92 -25.61
N VAL A 294 6.84 -21.09 -26.49
CA VAL A 294 6.41 -19.70 -26.71
C VAL A 294 5.43 -19.65 -27.88
N THR A 295 4.41 -18.82 -27.77
CA THR A 295 3.42 -18.55 -28.82
C THR A 295 3.37 -17.05 -29.08
N ARG A 296 3.64 -16.63 -30.31
CA ARG A 296 3.44 -15.24 -30.74
C ARG A 296 1.99 -14.93 -31.03
N VAL A 297 1.54 -13.81 -30.49
CA VAL A 297 0.27 -13.18 -30.78
C VAL A 297 0.57 -11.96 -31.65
N LYS A 298 0.05 -11.98 -32.88
CA LYS A 298 0.26 -10.89 -33.82
C LYS A 298 -0.76 -9.79 -33.58
N HIS A 299 -0.28 -8.55 -33.57
CA HIS A 299 -1.12 -7.37 -33.44
C HIS A 299 -1.04 -6.52 -34.71
N THR A 300 -2.12 -5.80 -35.05
CA THR A 300 -2.19 -4.98 -36.29
C THR A 300 -1.63 -3.58 -36.12
N LEU A 301 -1.66 -3.04 -34.90
CA LEU A 301 -1.28 -1.65 -34.58
C LEU A 301 -0.20 -1.55 -33.48
N SER A 302 0.18 -2.66 -32.86
CA SER A 302 1.20 -2.73 -31.81
C SER A 302 2.22 -3.83 -32.09
N SER A 303 3.29 -3.87 -31.29
CA SER A 303 4.31 -4.90 -31.39
C SER A 303 3.77 -6.28 -31.02
N ASP A 304 4.21 -7.32 -31.71
CA ASP A 304 3.79 -8.69 -31.41
C ASP A 304 4.20 -9.11 -30.00
N GLU A 305 3.29 -9.80 -29.31
CA GLU A 305 3.52 -10.34 -27.97
C GLU A 305 3.92 -11.82 -28.05
N PHE A 306 4.75 -12.26 -27.10
CA PHE A 306 5.23 -13.63 -26.97
C PHE A 306 4.80 -14.19 -25.63
N ILE A 307 4.04 -15.28 -25.66
CA ILE A 307 3.37 -15.81 -24.47
C ILE A 307 3.79 -17.25 -24.19
N PHE A 308 4.08 -17.58 -22.93
CA PHE A 308 4.36 -18.94 -22.49
C PHE A 308 3.81 -19.22 -21.09
N LYS A 309 3.83 -20.49 -20.65
CA LYS A 309 3.46 -20.87 -19.26
C LYS A 309 4.71 -21.11 -18.42
N ASN A 310 4.81 -20.45 -17.27
CA ASN A 310 5.91 -20.65 -16.33
C ASN A 310 5.76 -21.96 -15.54
N ARG A 311 6.70 -22.24 -14.63
CA ARG A 311 6.67 -23.46 -13.78
C ARG A 311 5.40 -23.57 -12.92
N LYS A 312 4.82 -22.44 -12.51
CA LYS A 312 3.56 -22.35 -11.77
C LYS A 312 2.32 -22.43 -12.67
N ARG A 313 2.49 -22.72 -13.97
CA ARG A 313 1.45 -22.74 -15.02
C ARG A 313 0.78 -21.38 -15.27
N GLN A 314 1.34 -20.29 -14.75
CA GLN A 314 0.87 -18.93 -15.03
C GLN A 314 1.34 -18.50 -16.42
N GLN A 315 0.50 -17.71 -17.08
CA GLN A 315 0.80 -17.17 -18.40
C GLN A 315 1.72 -15.95 -18.26
N VAL A 316 2.87 -15.97 -18.91
CA VAL A 316 3.84 -14.87 -18.95
C VAL A 316 3.81 -14.27 -20.33
N LYS A 317 3.56 -12.95 -20.40
CA LYS A 317 3.63 -12.17 -21.64
C LYS A 317 4.97 -11.44 -21.70
N THR A 318 5.60 -11.47 -22.86
CA THR A 318 6.92 -10.88 -23.12
C THR A 318 6.93 -10.26 -24.50
N ASN A 319 7.88 -9.36 -24.75
CA ASN A 319 8.17 -8.83 -26.07
C ASN A 319 9.43 -9.49 -26.65
N LYS A 320 9.64 -9.36 -27.96
CA LYS A 320 10.82 -9.92 -28.64
C LYS A 320 12.14 -9.48 -28.00
N ASN A 321 12.19 -8.24 -27.53
CA ASN A 321 13.40 -7.63 -26.96
C ASN A 321 13.77 -8.20 -25.58
N ASP A 322 12.84 -8.87 -24.90
CA ASP A 322 13.09 -9.52 -23.61
C ASP A 322 13.87 -10.83 -23.77
N TRP A 323 13.96 -11.36 -24.99
CA TRP A 323 14.62 -12.62 -25.30
C TRP A 323 16.02 -12.38 -25.88
N THR A 324 17.02 -13.01 -25.25
CA THR A 324 18.40 -12.99 -25.73
C THR A 324 18.73 -14.26 -26.49
N ALA A 325 19.23 -14.13 -27.72
CA ALA A 325 19.75 -15.27 -28.47
C ALA A 325 21.05 -15.79 -27.82
N LYS A 326 21.13 -17.10 -27.58
CA LYS A 326 22.33 -17.79 -27.08
C LYS A 326 22.57 -19.07 -27.88
N THR A 327 23.82 -19.49 -27.97
CA THR A 327 24.18 -20.77 -28.59
C THR A 327 24.22 -21.86 -27.51
N ARG A 328 23.45 -22.93 -27.70
CA ARG A 328 23.44 -24.13 -26.85
C ARG A 328 23.56 -25.36 -27.74
N GLU A 329 24.56 -26.21 -27.50
CA GLU A 329 24.80 -27.44 -28.26
C GLU A 329 24.86 -27.21 -29.78
N GLY A 330 25.48 -26.10 -30.20
CA GLY A 330 25.61 -25.72 -31.62
C GLY A 330 24.33 -25.20 -32.27
N ARG A 331 23.26 -24.95 -31.51
CA ARG A 331 21.99 -24.38 -32.00
C ARG A 331 21.67 -23.07 -31.29
N THR A 332 21.10 -22.12 -32.02
CA THR A 332 20.60 -20.87 -31.43
C THR A 332 19.31 -21.16 -30.66
N VAL A 333 19.29 -20.76 -29.38
CA VAL A 333 18.12 -20.77 -28.51
C VAL A 333 17.86 -19.35 -28.02
N TRP A 334 16.61 -19.08 -27.64
CA TRP A 334 16.21 -17.80 -27.06
C TRP A 334 16.06 -17.96 -25.57
N VAL A 335 16.64 -17.05 -24.79
CA VAL A 335 16.68 -17.11 -23.34
C VAL A 335 16.04 -15.86 -22.73
N TYR A 336 15.09 -16.08 -21.83
CA TYR A 336 14.41 -15.05 -21.05
C TYR A 336 14.76 -15.21 -19.57
N LYS A 337 15.22 -14.14 -18.92
CA LYS A 337 15.56 -14.12 -17.50
C LYS A 337 14.44 -13.44 -16.73
N HIS A 338 13.80 -14.18 -15.81
CA HIS A 338 12.74 -13.67 -14.96
C HIS A 338 13.24 -13.58 -13.51
N GLY A 339 13.57 -12.36 -13.07
CA GLY A 339 14.19 -12.11 -11.77
C GLY A 339 15.56 -12.78 -11.62
N LYS A 340 15.98 -13.00 -10.37
CA LYS A 340 17.33 -13.51 -10.05
C LYS A 340 17.48 -15.04 -10.19
N LYS A 341 16.37 -15.80 -10.16
CA LYS A 341 16.40 -17.27 -9.97
C LYS A 341 15.86 -18.11 -11.13
N SER A 342 15.13 -17.52 -12.09
CA SER A 342 14.47 -18.29 -13.17
C SER A 342 15.00 -17.91 -14.54
N VAL A 343 15.46 -18.91 -15.29
CA VAL A 343 15.91 -18.77 -16.68
C VAL A 343 15.04 -19.67 -17.53
N TYR A 344 14.27 -19.07 -18.43
CA TYR A 344 13.43 -19.78 -19.39
C TYR A 344 14.11 -19.75 -20.75
N TRP A 345 13.95 -20.81 -21.53
CA TRP A 345 14.49 -20.84 -22.88
C TRP A 345 13.58 -21.57 -23.87
N THR A 346 13.65 -21.19 -25.15
CA THR A 346 12.92 -21.84 -26.24
C THR A 346 13.82 -22.01 -27.45
N LYS A 347 13.58 -23.06 -28.24
CA LYS A 347 14.26 -23.29 -29.53
C LYS A 347 13.75 -22.36 -30.63
N LYS A 348 12.51 -21.86 -30.50
CA LYS A 348 11.87 -20.98 -31.48
C LYS A 348 11.10 -19.87 -30.80
N LEU A 349 11.27 -18.67 -31.32
CA LEU A 349 10.48 -17.49 -31.00
C LEU A 349 9.45 -17.34 -32.13
N ASP A 350 8.49 -18.28 -32.17
CA ASP A 350 7.46 -18.36 -33.22
C ASP A 350 6.40 -17.29 -33.00
#